data_AF-A0A8S1KQQ2-F1
#
_entry.id   AF-A0A8S1KQQ2-F1
#
_cell.length_a   1.000
_cell.length_b   1.000
_cell.length_c   1.000
_cell.angle_alpha   90.00
_cell.angle_beta   90.00
_cell.angle_gamma   90.00
#
_symmetry.space_group_name_H-M   'P 1'
#
loop_
_entity.id
_entity.type
_entity.pdbx_description
1 polymer ?
#
loop_
_entity_poly.entity_id
_entity_poly.type
_entity_poly.pdbx_seq_one_letter_code
_entity_poly.pdbx_strand_id
1 'polypeptide(L)'
;MSKQLLKEQIKFGQCDPNLFKQLKIVEGIENDAAIELLSKRATLMEIKKDKTVNIDDLHYYKLLLGDIIIRDNKIIALQHSDIILINKKLVEYFQQEEKQRKIENSIDILLDISVFKGLNYLQLKQLINESSFIKLNENRMIFHQGIIPTDCIILLEGQLQQFKSTEGIELILNQNRKYFAIYECLNSKPMQYNVKTISECSLIKINRQTLLKLELDLKVKKELNIDFTQFKMEIIRKKEWLRFKTKVIEDANKDLEKRRLLPKLRTQSQY
;
A
#
# COMPACT_ATOMS: atom_id res chain seq x y z
N MET A 1 21.58 -6.37 24.94
CA MET A 1 22.23 -5.15 25.42
C MET A 1 22.10 -5.10 26.94
N SER A 2 23.15 -4.78 27.71
CA SER A 2 23.06 -4.76 29.17
C SER A 2 22.33 -3.48 29.65
N LYS A 3 21.55 -3.58 30.74
CA LYS A 3 20.86 -2.41 31.35
C LYS A 3 21.84 -1.27 31.66
N GLN A 4 23.08 -1.61 32.05
CA GLN A 4 24.15 -0.67 32.37
C GLN A 4 24.58 0.17 31.16
N LEU A 5 24.72 -0.44 29.99
CA LEU A 5 25.10 0.26 28.76
C LEU A 5 24.03 1.28 28.34
N LEU A 6 22.75 0.92 28.51
CA LEU A 6 21.62 1.82 28.24
C LEU A 6 21.64 3.03 29.19
N LYS A 7 21.89 2.80 30.48
CA LYS A 7 21.98 3.85 31.50
C LYS A 7 23.06 4.85 31.17
N GLU A 8 24.25 4.39 30.77
CA GLU A 8 25.36 5.26 30.41
C GLU A 8 25.03 6.06 29.14
N GLN A 9 24.51 5.41 28.09
CA GLN A 9 24.14 6.08 26.85
C GLN A 9 23.13 7.21 27.05
N ILE A 10 22.10 7.01 27.88
CA ILE A 10 21.09 8.05 28.14
C ILE A 10 21.64 9.14 29.07
N LYS A 11 22.38 8.76 30.12
CA LYS A 11 22.95 9.70 31.09
C LYS A 11 23.95 10.66 30.45
N PHE A 12 24.64 10.24 29.38
CA PHE A 12 25.58 11.06 28.62
C PHE A 12 24.99 11.66 27.33
N GLY A 13 23.68 11.55 27.10
CA GLY A 13 23.02 12.12 25.91
C GLY A 13 23.45 11.47 24.58
N GLN A 14 23.99 10.25 24.64
CA GLN A 14 24.48 9.44 23.52
C GLN A 14 23.57 8.23 23.29
N CYS A 15 22.26 8.43 23.35
CA CYS A 15 21.31 7.33 23.18
C CYS A 15 21.10 7.04 21.69
N ASP A 16 21.35 5.78 21.29
CA ASP A 16 21.21 5.32 19.91
C ASP A 16 19.77 5.54 19.41
N PRO A 17 19.56 6.30 18.32
CA PRO A 17 18.24 6.51 17.71
C PRO A 17 17.54 5.20 17.31
N ASN A 18 18.30 4.16 16.93
CA ASN A 18 17.73 2.86 16.54
C ASN A 18 17.09 2.13 17.71
N LEU A 19 17.60 2.37 18.93
CA LEU A 19 17.01 1.85 20.15
C LEU A 19 15.59 2.42 20.37
N PHE A 20 15.38 3.70 20.09
CA PHE A 20 14.06 4.35 20.22
C PHE A 20 13.04 3.78 19.21
N LYS A 21 13.50 3.46 17.99
CA LYS A 21 12.68 2.78 16.97
C LYS A 21 12.31 1.36 17.39
N GLN A 22 13.27 0.58 17.87
CA GLN A 22 13.04 -0.80 18.35
C GLN A 22 12.04 -0.84 19.52
N LEU A 23 12.03 0.21 20.34
CA LEU A 23 11.21 0.31 21.54
C LEU A 23 9.86 1.01 21.29
N LYS A 24 9.53 1.32 20.02
CA LYS A 24 8.28 1.97 19.59
C LYS A 24 7.98 3.28 20.34
N ILE A 25 9.02 4.04 20.66
CA ILE A 25 8.94 5.28 21.46
C ILE A 25 8.45 6.49 20.64
N VAL A 26 8.56 6.39 19.32
CA VAL A 26 8.35 7.47 18.36
C VAL A 26 7.26 7.09 17.37
N GLU A 27 6.19 6.46 17.86
CA GLU A 27 5.08 6.04 17.02
C GLU A 27 4.53 7.24 16.23
N GLY A 28 4.55 7.12 14.90
CA GLY A 28 4.14 8.17 13.97
C GLY A 28 5.23 9.17 13.56
N ILE A 29 6.48 9.03 14.02
CA ILE A 29 7.64 9.82 13.58
C ILE A 29 8.61 8.90 12.85
N GLU A 30 8.83 9.14 11.56
CA GLU A 30 9.68 8.32 10.69
C GLU A 30 11.03 9.02 10.40
N ASN A 31 11.10 10.35 10.59
CA ASN A 31 12.30 11.16 10.41
C ASN A 31 13.40 10.88 11.44
N ASP A 32 14.54 10.38 10.95
CA ASP A 32 15.73 10.06 11.76
C ASP A 32 16.29 11.24 12.55
N ALA A 33 16.30 12.44 12.00
CA ALA A 33 16.79 13.63 12.69
C ALA A 33 15.89 14.03 13.87
N ALA A 34 14.57 13.84 13.72
CA ALA A 34 13.62 14.07 14.81
C ALA A 34 13.79 13.02 15.92
N ILE A 35 14.01 11.76 15.56
CA ILE A 35 14.28 10.67 16.50
C ILE A 35 15.59 10.92 17.26
N GLU A 36 16.64 11.39 16.58
CA GLU A 36 17.91 11.76 17.20
C GLU A 36 17.77 12.96 18.15
N LEU A 37 17.00 13.98 17.78
CA LEU A 37 16.71 15.11 18.67
C LEU A 37 15.92 14.68 19.91
N LEU A 38 14.95 13.78 19.75
CA LEU A 38 14.20 13.19 20.86
C LEU A 38 15.10 12.35 21.76
N SER A 39 16.02 11.57 21.21
CA SER A 39 16.96 10.76 21.99
C SER A 39 17.93 11.63 22.81
N LYS A 40 18.38 12.77 22.26
CA LYS A 40 19.22 13.76 22.97
C LYS A 40 18.49 14.51 24.07
N ARG A 41 17.16 14.64 23.97
CA ARG A 41 16.31 15.36 24.95
C ARG A 41 15.57 14.43 25.92
N ALA A 42 15.83 13.13 25.84
CA ALA A 42 15.28 12.15 26.75
C ALA A 42 15.99 12.20 28.10
N THR A 43 15.22 12.06 29.18
CA THR A 43 15.76 12.06 30.55
C THR A 43 15.56 10.69 31.18
N LEU A 44 16.61 10.14 31.79
CA LEU A 44 16.53 8.91 32.58
C LEU A 44 16.07 9.23 34.01
N MET A 45 15.02 8.55 34.46
CA MET A 45 14.55 8.59 35.84
C MET A 45 14.61 7.18 36.44
N GLU A 46 15.22 7.09 37.61
CA GLU A 46 15.29 5.86 38.39
C GLU A 46 14.14 5.83 39.40
N ILE A 47 13.27 4.82 39.34
CA ILE A 47 12.20 4.62 40.32
C ILE A 47 12.56 3.43 41.20
N LYS A 48 12.73 3.71 42.49
CA LYS A 48 12.95 2.67 43.51
C LYS A 48 11.68 1.83 43.68
N LYS A 49 11.86 0.56 44.06
CA LYS A 49 10.77 -0.35 44.40
C LYS A 49 9.79 0.31 45.38
N ASP A 50 8.50 0.11 45.15
CA ASP A 50 7.38 0.62 45.97
C ASP A 50 7.25 2.15 46.04
N LYS A 51 8.03 2.91 45.26
CA LYS A 51 7.82 4.34 45.09
C LYS A 51 6.73 4.62 44.07
N THR A 52 5.91 5.62 44.39
CA THR A 52 4.92 6.21 43.49
C THR A 52 5.44 7.53 42.95
N VAL A 53 5.27 7.76 41.65
CA VAL A 53 5.54 9.06 41.00
C VAL A 53 4.25 9.53 40.35
N ASN A 54 3.91 10.80 40.54
CA ASN A 54 2.72 11.42 39.97
C ASN A 54 2.95 11.78 38.49
N ILE A 55 1.95 11.51 37.63
CA ILE A 55 2.07 11.55 36.16
C ILE A 55 1.75 12.94 35.58
N ASP A 56 1.22 13.87 36.38
CA ASP A 56 0.57 15.10 35.89
C ASP A 56 1.45 16.01 35.00
N ASP A 57 2.79 15.89 35.04
CA ASP A 57 3.73 16.63 34.17
C ASP A 57 4.55 15.76 33.19
N LEU A 58 4.31 14.44 33.14
CA LEU A 58 5.14 13.49 32.40
C LEU A 58 4.29 12.63 31.47
N HIS A 59 4.22 12.98 30.18
CA HIS A 59 3.75 12.00 29.20
C HIS A 59 4.90 11.13 28.72
N TYR A 60 4.76 9.90 29.17
CA TYR A 60 5.64 8.78 29.01
C TYR A 60 5.72 8.29 27.57
N TYR A 61 6.91 7.87 27.16
CA TYR A 61 7.00 6.68 26.32
C TYR A 61 7.69 5.59 27.13
N LYS A 62 6.98 4.48 27.25
CA LYS A 62 7.26 3.36 28.15
C LYS A 62 8.46 2.57 27.64
N LEU A 63 9.63 2.87 28.20
CA LEU A 63 10.76 1.97 28.15
C LEU A 63 10.78 1.19 29.47
N LEU A 64 10.24 -0.02 29.44
CA LEU A 64 10.27 -0.91 30.60
C LEU A 64 11.58 -1.67 30.63
N LEU A 65 12.51 -1.23 31.47
CA LEU A 65 13.54 -2.10 32.01
C LEU A 65 13.12 -2.60 33.41
N GLY A 66 11.98 -3.28 33.51
CA GLY A 66 11.45 -3.84 34.77
C GLY A 66 9.93 -4.08 34.75
N ASP A 67 9.37 -4.44 35.91
CA ASP A 67 7.92 -4.57 36.09
C ASP A 67 7.35 -3.29 36.73
N ILE A 68 6.66 -2.47 35.95
CA ILE A 68 5.92 -1.30 36.44
C ILE A 68 4.42 -1.47 36.19
N ILE A 69 3.62 -1.00 37.14
CA ILE A 69 2.17 -0.88 37.03
C ILE A 69 1.83 0.61 36.89
N ILE A 70 0.93 0.92 35.96
CA ILE A 70 0.34 2.26 35.82
C ILE A 70 -1.09 2.17 36.37
N ARG A 71 -1.41 2.96 37.40
CA ARG A 71 -2.74 3.00 38.01
C ARG A 71 -3.06 4.40 38.52
N ASP A 72 -4.26 4.91 38.25
CA ASP A 72 -4.76 6.19 38.79
C ASP A 72 -3.76 7.36 38.63
N ASN A 73 -3.19 7.51 37.44
CA ASN A 73 -2.16 8.50 37.13
C ASN A 73 -0.87 8.40 37.99
N LYS A 74 -0.54 7.20 38.47
CA LYS A 74 0.67 6.92 39.22
C LYS A 74 1.45 5.77 38.58
N ILE A 75 2.77 5.91 38.60
CA ILE A 75 3.70 4.86 38.22
C ILE A 75 4.15 4.17 39.50
N ILE A 76 3.91 2.86 39.58
CA ILE A 76 4.33 2.00 40.68
C ILE A 76 5.35 1.02 40.14
N ALA A 77 6.58 1.06 40.67
CA ALA A 77 7.61 0.11 40.33
C ALA A 77 7.58 -1.10 41.27
N LEU A 78 7.27 -2.30 40.76
CA LEU A 78 7.26 -3.55 41.54
C LEU A 78 8.68 -4.02 41.92
N GLN A 79 9.66 -3.54 41.15
CA GLN A 79 11.08 -3.72 41.37
C GLN A 79 11.81 -2.45 40.96
N HIS A 80 13.09 -2.34 41.34
CA HIS A 80 13.92 -1.22 40.94
C HIS A 80 13.94 -1.09 39.40
N SER A 81 13.44 0.03 38.89
CA SER A 81 13.15 0.20 37.47
C SER A 81 13.68 1.52 36.94
N ASP A 82 14.23 1.45 35.73
CA ASP A 82 14.72 2.61 35.00
C ASP A 82 13.73 2.99 33.92
N ILE A 83 13.47 4.28 33.83
CA ILE A 83 12.38 4.85 33.04
C ILE A 83 12.92 6.00 32.22
N ILE A 84 12.51 6.07 30.96
CA ILE A 84 12.85 7.20 30.08
C ILE A 84 11.66 8.10 29.91
N LEU A 85 11.90 9.38 30.15
CA LEU A 85 10.92 10.44 30.09
C LEU A 85 11.24 11.34 28.90
N ILE A 86 10.21 11.66 28.11
CA ILE A 86 10.31 12.54 26.95
C ILE A 86 9.22 13.60 27.10
N ASN A 87 9.51 14.83 26.68
CA ASN A 87 8.53 15.91 26.76
C ASN A 87 7.38 15.69 25.76
N LYS A 88 6.13 15.63 26.26
CA LYS A 88 4.91 15.51 25.45
C LYS A 88 4.84 16.48 24.29
N LYS A 89 5.02 17.77 24.58
CA LYS A 89 4.85 18.86 23.62
C LYS A 89 5.86 18.73 22.47
N LEU A 90 7.04 18.18 22.76
CA LEU A 90 8.07 17.96 21.76
C LEU A 90 7.69 16.79 20.83
N VAL A 91 7.13 15.70 21.37
CA VAL A 91 6.64 14.60 20.53
C VAL A 91 5.44 15.04 19.70
N GLU A 92 4.46 15.72 20.30
CA GLU A 92 3.30 16.27 19.59
C GLU A 92 3.73 17.21 18.46
N TYR A 93 4.72 18.06 18.71
CA TYR A 93 5.31 18.94 17.70
C TYR A 93 5.86 18.14 16.50
N PHE A 94 6.68 17.12 16.75
CA PHE A 94 7.26 16.31 15.66
C PHE A 94 6.22 15.45 14.94
N GLN A 95 5.21 14.93 15.64
CA GLN A 95 4.10 14.23 15.00
C GLN A 95 3.29 15.17 14.08
N GLN A 96 3.06 16.41 14.50
CA GLN A 96 2.41 17.42 13.66
C GLN A 96 3.26 17.80 12.46
N GLU A 97 4.57 17.99 12.66
CA GLU A 97 5.52 18.27 11.59
C GLU A 97 5.55 17.14 10.56
N GLU A 98 5.63 15.88 11.01
CA GLU A 98 5.64 14.71 10.13
C GLU A 98 4.33 14.58 9.35
N LYS A 99 3.19 14.84 10.00
CA LYS A 99 1.89 14.89 9.34
C LYS A 99 1.86 15.96 8.25
N GLN A 100 2.39 17.15 8.55
CA GLN A 100 2.44 18.26 7.60
C GLN A 100 3.37 17.94 6.42
N ARG A 101 4.52 17.33 6.65
CA ARG A 101 5.42 16.84 5.58
C ARG A 101 4.77 15.79 4.68
N LYS A 102 4.04 14.83 5.27
CA LYS A 102 3.28 13.83 4.49
C LYS A 102 2.23 14.49 3.59
N ILE A 103 1.56 15.54 4.09
CA ILE A 103 0.64 16.33 3.28
C ILE A 103 1.37 17.04 2.15
N GLU A 104 2.48 17.72 2.43
CA GLU A 104 3.27 18.46 1.43
C GLU A 104 3.78 17.54 0.32
N ASN A 105 4.41 16.41 0.68
CA ASN A 105 4.85 15.41 -0.30
C ASN A 105 3.69 14.89 -1.17
N SER A 106 2.51 14.71 -0.58
CA SER A 106 1.32 14.27 -1.30
C SER A 106 0.80 15.35 -2.26
N ILE A 107 0.88 16.62 -1.88
CA ILE A 107 0.52 17.76 -2.72
C ILE A 107 1.47 17.85 -3.92
N ASP A 108 2.78 17.67 -3.72
CA ASP A 108 3.75 17.68 -4.81
C ASP A 108 3.45 16.61 -5.86
N ILE A 109 3.08 15.40 -5.43
CA ILE A 109 2.66 14.31 -6.32
C ILE A 109 1.36 14.66 -7.06
N LEU A 110 0.41 15.32 -6.40
CA LEU A 110 -0.82 15.77 -7.06
C LEU A 110 -0.53 16.80 -8.15
N LEU A 111 0.38 17.75 -7.91
CA LEU A 111 0.75 18.80 -8.85
C LEU A 111 1.39 18.26 -10.14
N ASP A 112 2.03 17.09 -10.09
CA ASP A 112 2.51 16.38 -11.29
C ASP A 112 1.36 15.96 -12.22
N ILE A 113 0.15 15.77 -11.69
CA ILE A 113 -1.01 15.28 -12.44
C ILE A 113 -1.77 16.45 -13.04
N SER A 114 -1.91 16.45 -14.37
CA SER A 114 -2.49 17.55 -15.14
C SER A 114 -3.87 18.02 -14.65
N VAL A 115 -4.73 17.10 -14.21
CA VAL A 115 -6.08 17.40 -13.71
C VAL A 115 -6.09 18.25 -12.44
N PHE A 116 -5.02 18.21 -11.63
CA PHE A 116 -4.93 18.93 -10.35
C PHE A 116 -4.10 20.22 -10.45
N LYS A 117 -3.43 20.49 -11.58
CA LYS A 117 -2.56 21.68 -11.76
C LYS A 117 -3.30 23.02 -11.61
N GLY A 118 -4.61 23.04 -11.82
CA GLY A 118 -5.43 24.24 -11.66
C GLY A 118 -5.84 24.54 -10.22
N LEU A 119 -5.57 23.62 -9.27
CA LEU A 119 -5.97 23.78 -7.88
C LEU A 119 -4.94 24.59 -7.10
N ASN A 120 -5.44 25.45 -6.21
CA ASN A 120 -4.57 26.16 -5.26
C ASN A 120 -4.16 25.25 -4.08
N TYR A 121 -3.18 25.70 -3.30
CA TYR A 121 -2.66 24.94 -2.16
C TYR A 121 -3.74 24.55 -1.13
N LEU A 122 -4.69 25.45 -0.84
CA LEU A 122 -5.76 25.16 0.13
C LEU A 122 -6.69 24.05 -0.37
N GLN A 123 -7.03 24.06 -1.66
CA GLN A 123 -7.83 23.02 -2.30
C GLN A 123 -7.10 21.67 -2.32
N LEU A 124 -5.80 21.66 -2.65
CA LEU A 124 -4.97 20.46 -2.63
C LEU A 124 -4.82 19.90 -1.22
N LYS A 125 -4.61 20.76 -0.22
CA LYS A 125 -4.55 20.37 1.19
C LYS A 125 -5.87 19.79 1.66
N GLN A 126 -6.99 20.40 1.28
CA GLN A 126 -8.32 19.87 1.59
C GLN A 126 -8.54 18.50 0.93
N LEU A 127 -8.17 18.34 -0.34
CA LEU A 127 -8.25 17.08 -1.07
C LEU A 127 -7.49 15.96 -0.36
N ILE A 128 -6.26 16.23 0.08
CA ILE A 128 -5.45 15.28 0.86
C ILE A 128 -6.08 14.96 2.22
N ASN A 129 -6.61 15.96 2.93
CA ASN A 129 -7.25 15.75 4.23
C ASN A 129 -8.55 14.91 4.13
N GLU A 130 -9.28 15.01 3.02
CA GLU A 130 -10.48 14.20 2.75
C GLU A 130 -10.15 12.83 2.13
N SER A 131 -8.88 12.58 1.79
CA SER A 131 -8.44 11.32 1.18
C SER A 131 -8.12 10.24 2.22
N SER A 132 -8.05 8.99 1.74
CA SER A 132 -7.65 7.85 2.57
C SER A 132 -6.29 7.32 2.12
N PHE A 133 -5.38 7.12 3.07
CA PHE A 133 -4.07 6.52 2.82
C PHE A 133 -4.15 5.02 3.07
N ILE A 134 -3.77 4.22 2.09
CA ILE A 134 -3.96 2.77 2.10
C ILE A 134 -2.64 2.09 1.78
N LYS A 135 -2.27 1.09 2.59
CA LYS A 135 -1.20 0.15 2.26
C LYS A 135 -1.81 -1.16 1.76
N LEU A 136 -1.31 -1.64 0.62
CA LEU A 136 -1.76 -2.88 0.00
C LEU A 136 -0.57 -3.80 -0.23
N ASN A 137 -0.76 -5.08 0.10
CA ASN A 137 0.22 -6.11 -0.22
C ASN A 137 0.26 -6.37 -1.74
N GLU A 138 1.29 -7.07 -2.17
CA GLU A 138 1.44 -7.59 -3.54
C GLU A 138 0.25 -8.46 -3.99
N ASN A 139 -0.01 -8.49 -5.30
CA ASN A 139 -1.02 -9.31 -5.98
C ASN A 139 -2.47 -9.03 -5.55
N ARG A 140 -2.76 -7.81 -5.11
CA ARG A 140 -4.11 -7.33 -4.79
C ARG A 140 -4.73 -6.62 -5.99
N MET A 141 -5.94 -7.06 -6.36
CA MET A 141 -6.77 -6.37 -7.34
C MET A 141 -7.32 -5.08 -6.73
N ILE A 142 -7.12 -3.97 -7.43
CA ILE A 142 -7.63 -2.64 -7.04
C ILE A 142 -8.87 -2.30 -7.86
N PHE A 143 -8.80 -2.48 -9.17
CA PHE A 143 -9.91 -2.22 -10.08
C PHE A 143 -10.10 -3.39 -11.04
N HIS A 144 -11.37 -3.67 -11.34
CA HIS A 144 -11.75 -4.61 -12.38
C HIS A 144 -12.28 -3.88 -13.60
N GLN A 145 -11.92 -4.39 -14.77
CA GLN A 145 -12.48 -3.97 -16.05
C GLN A 145 -14.01 -4.07 -16.02
N GLY A 146 -14.70 -3.05 -16.52
CA GLY A 146 -16.16 -2.96 -16.57
C GLY A 146 -16.81 -2.32 -15.33
N ILE A 147 -16.11 -2.24 -14.19
CA ILE A 147 -16.65 -1.59 -12.99
C ILE A 147 -16.58 -0.07 -13.12
N ILE A 148 -17.60 0.64 -12.67
CA ILE A 148 -17.56 2.10 -12.51
C ILE A 148 -16.91 2.40 -11.16
N PRO A 149 -15.72 3.03 -11.13
CA PRO A 149 -15.00 3.27 -9.88
C PRO A 149 -15.66 4.41 -9.11
N THR A 150 -15.78 4.24 -7.79
CA THR A 150 -16.23 5.28 -6.84
C THR A 150 -15.09 6.16 -6.35
N ASP A 151 -13.86 5.73 -6.58
CA ASP A 151 -12.66 6.36 -6.06
C ASP A 151 -11.56 6.29 -7.12
N CYS A 152 -10.69 7.30 -7.15
CA CYS A 152 -9.44 7.21 -7.90
C CYS A 152 -8.28 6.92 -6.93
N ILE A 153 -7.16 6.47 -7.49
CA ILE A 153 -5.95 6.20 -6.70
C ILE A 153 -4.74 6.92 -7.25
N ILE A 154 -3.85 7.30 -6.35
CA ILE A 154 -2.54 7.86 -6.64
C ILE A 154 -1.51 6.99 -5.91
N LEU A 155 -0.50 6.56 -6.64
CA LEU A 155 0.60 5.74 -6.15
C LEU A 155 1.64 6.65 -5.50
N LEU A 156 1.89 6.41 -4.22
CA LEU A 156 2.99 7.05 -3.48
C LEU A 156 4.27 6.22 -3.61
N GLU A 157 4.15 4.92 -3.35
CA GLU A 157 5.28 3.97 -3.33
C GLU A 157 4.83 2.60 -3.83
N GLY A 158 5.76 1.84 -4.41
CA GLY A 158 5.51 0.50 -4.95
C GLY A 158 5.25 0.50 -6.45
N GLN A 159 4.65 -0.59 -6.95
CA GLN A 159 4.39 -0.81 -8.36
C GLN A 159 2.99 -1.37 -8.62
N LEU A 160 2.31 -0.79 -9.62
CA LEU A 160 0.98 -1.20 -10.05
C LEU A 160 1.01 -1.65 -11.52
N GLN A 161 0.29 -2.71 -11.82
CA GLN A 161 0.11 -3.23 -13.17
C GLN A 161 -1.26 -2.90 -13.70
N GLN A 162 -1.29 -2.24 -14.86
CA GLN A 162 -2.47 -2.09 -15.69
C GLN A 162 -2.53 -3.21 -16.72
N PHE A 163 -3.64 -3.93 -16.80
CA PHE A 163 -3.78 -5.00 -17.79
C PHE A 163 -5.22 -5.17 -18.26
N LYS A 164 -5.42 -5.67 -19.47
CA LYS A 164 -6.73 -6.15 -19.96
C LYS A 164 -6.78 -7.66 -19.87
N SER A 165 -7.90 -8.21 -19.40
CA SER A 165 -8.12 -9.65 -19.45
C SER A 165 -9.24 -9.94 -20.43
N THR A 166 -8.99 -10.78 -21.42
CA THR A 166 -10.00 -11.21 -22.39
C THR A 166 -9.84 -12.70 -22.61
N GLU A 167 -10.89 -13.47 -22.31
CA GLU A 167 -10.91 -14.94 -22.49
C GLU A 167 -9.71 -15.67 -21.85
N GLY A 168 -9.29 -15.21 -20.66
CA GLY A 168 -8.16 -15.79 -19.93
C GLY A 168 -6.77 -15.39 -20.43
N ILE A 169 -6.67 -14.43 -21.35
CA ILE A 169 -5.39 -13.83 -21.77
C ILE A 169 -5.25 -12.45 -21.13
N GLU A 170 -4.15 -12.25 -20.39
CA GLU A 170 -3.79 -10.95 -19.82
C GLU A 170 -2.83 -10.19 -20.74
N LEU A 171 -3.22 -8.99 -21.17
CA LEU A 171 -2.36 -8.04 -21.87
C LEU A 171 -1.94 -6.93 -20.92
N ILE A 172 -0.64 -6.81 -20.67
CA ILE A 172 -0.08 -5.73 -19.87
C ILE A 172 -0.08 -4.43 -20.69
N LEU A 173 -0.71 -3.38 -20.17
CA LEU A 173 -0.82 -2.09 -20.84
C LEU A 173 0.22 -1.08 -20.33
N ASN A 174 0.48 -1.09 -19.02
CA ASN A 174 1.41 -0.17 -18.39
C ASN A 174 1.80 -0.66 -16.98
N GLN A 175 3.05 -0.43 -16.57
CA GLN A 175 3.57 -0.76 -15.24
C GLN A 175 4.03 0.48 -14.44
N ASN A 176 4.14 1.67 -15.06
CA ASN A 176 4.79 2.85 -14.48
C ASN A 176 3.85 4.05 -14.33
N ARG A 177 2.54 3.82 -14.18
CA ARG A 177 1.58 4.92 -13.95
C ARG A 177 1.51 5.27 -12.48
N LYS A 178 1.61 6.56 -12.18
CA LYS A 178 1.47 7.11 -10.83
C LYS A 178 0.01 7.27 -10.38
N TYR A 179 -0.97 7.18 -11.27
CA TYR A 179 -2.38 7.35 -10.91
C TYR A 179 -3.30 6.55 -11.82
N PHE A 180 -4.49 6.21 -11.31
CA PHE A 180 -5.50 5.42 -12.00
C PHE A 180 -6.92 5.89 -11.70
N ALA A 181 -7.82 5.63 -12.66
CA ALA A 181 -9.25 5.84 -12.53
C ALA A 181 -9.74 7.29 -12.30
N ILE A 182 -8.90 8.32 -12.46
CA ILE A 182 -9.33 9.73 -12.27
C ILE A 182 -10.46 10.08 -13.23
N TYR A 183 -10.26 9.81 -14.53
CA TYR A 183 -11.24 10.14 -15.56
C TYR A 183 -12.51 9.29 -15.44
N GLU A 184 -12.34 7.99 -15.20
CA GLU A 184 -13.43 7.04 -15.02
C GLU A 184 -14.31 7.42 -13.81
N CYS A 185 -13.67 7.79 -12.69
CA CYS A 185 -14.34 8.24 -11.47
C CYS A 185 -15.13 9.54 -11.70
N LEU A 186 -14.51 10.56 -12.30
CA LEU A 186 -15.16 11.85 -12.56
C LEU A 186 -16.37 11.73 -13.50
N ASN A 187 -16.25 10.91 -14.55
CA ASN A 187 -17.25 10.81 -15.61
C ASN A 187 -18.25 9.66 -15.44
N SER A 188 -18.27 8.95 -14.31
CA SER A 188 -19.05 7.70 -14.13
C SER A 188 -18.80 6.64 -15.21
N LYS A 189 -17.59 6.56 -15.78
CA LYS A 189 -17.31 5.63 -16.88
C LYS A 189 -16.77 4.30 -16.35
N PRO A 190 -17.13 3.17 -16.99
CA PRO A 190 -16.59 1.87 -16.61
C PRO A 190 -15.09 1.80 -16.93
N MET A 191 -14.34 1.17 -16.03
CA MET A 191 -12.91 0.88 -16.18
C MET A 191 -12.66 0.11 -17.46
N GLN A 192 -11.72 0.58 -18.27
CA GLN A 192 -11.35 -0.08 -19.52
C GLN A 192 -10.32 -1.20 -19.32
N TYR A 193 -9.82 -1.38 -18.11
CA TYR A 193 -8.71 -2.25 -17.77
C TYR A 193 -8.79 -2.64 -16.29
N ASN A 194 -8.10 -3.71 -15.95
CA ASN A 194 -7.83 -4.13 -14.58
C ASN A 194 -6.59 -3.41 -14.05
N VAL A 195 -6.52 -3.25 -12.73
CA VAL A 195 -5.34 -2.74 -12.02
C VAL A 195 -5.06 -3.64 -10.81
N LYS A 196 -3.82 -4.11 -10.67
CA LYS A 196 -3.36 -4.88 -9.51
C LYS A 196 -2.01 -4.39 -8.98
N THR A 197 -1.71 -4.69 -7.72
CA THR A 197 -0.38 -4.47 -7.14
C THR A 197 0.60 -5.55 -7.60
N ILE A 198 1.84 -5.14 -7.95
CA ILE A 198 2.97 -6.05 -8.26
C ILE A 198 3.93 -6.13 -7.06
N SER A 199 3.95 -5.10 -6.22
CA SER A 199 4.69 -5.07 -4.96
C SER A 199 3.78 -4.60 -3.83
N GLU A 200 4.28 -4.58 -2.60
CA GLU A 200 3.65 -3.75 -1.56
C GLU A 200 3.57 -2.30 -2.05
N CYS A 201 2.43 -1.66 -1.84
CA CYS A 201 2.14 -0.32 -2.35
C CYS A 201 1.53 0.57 -1.26
N SER A 202 1.96 1.83 -1.24
CA SER A 202 1.34 2.92 -0.48
C SER A 202 0.55 3.79 -1.45
N LEU A 203 -0.75 3.99 -1.21
CA LEU A 203 -1.67 4.68 -2.10
C LEU A 203 -2.44 5.79 -1.39
N ILE A 204 -2.77 6.85 -2.11
CA ILE A 204 -3.85 7.77 -1.77
C ILE A 204 -5.09 7.35 -2.54
N LYS A 205 -6.18 7.12 -1.84
CA LYS A 205 -7.49 6.86 -2.41
C LYS A 205 -8.38 8.08 -2.18
N ILE A 206 -8.84 8.68 -3.27
CA ILE A 206 -9.66 9.89 -3.27
C ILE A 206 -11.06 9.54 -3.76
N ASN A 207 -12.05 9.87 -2.95
CA ASN A 207 -13.44 9.62 -3.30
C ASN A 207 -13.93 10.57 -4.39
N ARG A 208 -14.81 10.04 -5.25
CA ARG A 208 -15.48 10.83 -6.29
C ARG A 208 -16.13 12.10 -5.76
N GLN A 209 -16.85 12.03 -4.63
CA GLN A 209 -17.58 13.17 -4.09
C GLN A 209 -16.62 14.31 -3.75
N THR A 210 -15.45 14.00 -3.20
CA THR A 210 -14.41 15.00 -2.93
C THR A 210 -13.88 15.62 -4.22
N LEU A 211 -13.63 14.82 -5.26
CA LEU A 211 -13.19 15.34 -6.56
C LEU A 211 -14.21 16.27 -7.22
N LEU A 212 -15.50 15.95 -7.11
CA LEU A 212 -16.58 16.75 -7.71
C LEU A 212 -16.74 18.13 -7.06
N LYS A 213 -16.33 18.30 -5.80
CA LYS A 213 -16.35 19.61 -5.12
C LYS A 213 -15.34 20.61 -5.71
N LEU A 214 -14.35 20.13 -6.46
CA LEU A 214 -13.17 20.92 -6.85
C LEU A 214 -13.24 21.51 -8.28
N GLU A 215 -14.39 21.44 -8.95
CA GLU A 215 -14.61 22.01 -10.30
C GLU A 215 -13.45 21.75 -11.29
N LEU A 216 -12.93 20.51 -11.30
CA LEU A 216 -11.73 20.15 -12.06
C LEU A 216 -11.95 20.34 -13.57
N ASP A 217 -11.02 21.03 -14.26
CA ASP A 217 -11.05 21.17 -15.71
C ASP A 217 -10.75 19.81 -16.37
N LEU A 218 -11.81 19.15 -16.85
CA LEU A 218 -11.77 17.84 -17.51
C LEU A 218 -11.19 17.88 -18.93
N LYS A 219 -10.58 19.01 -19.37
CA LYS A 219 -9.82 19.09 -20.64
C LYS A 219 -8.59 18.18 -20.72
N VAL A 220 -8.42 17.26 -19.78
CA VAL A 220 -7.50 16.13 -19.91
C VAL A 220 -7.92 15.30 -21.12
N LYS A 221 -7.21 15.51 -22.24
CA LYS A 221 -7.31 14.73 -23.46
C LYS A 221 -7.21 13.24 -23.09
N LYS A 222 -7.91 12.37 -23.84
CA LYS A 222 -7.73 10.91 -23.82
C LYS A 222 -6.26 10.58 -24.10
N GLU A 223 -5.41 10.60 -23.08
CA GLU A 223 -4.08 10.02 -23.13
C GLU A 223 -4.28 8.51 -23.00
N LEU A 224 -4.53 7.87 -24.14
CA LEU A 224 -4.27 6.46 -24.47
C LEU A 224 -5.10 6.09 -25.71
N ASN A 225 -4.61 6.46 -26.90
CA ASN A 225 -4.93 5.70 -28.11
C ASN A 225 -3.98 4.49 -28.11
N ILE A 226 -4.30 3.46 -27.31
CA ILE A 226 -3.57 2.19 -27.39
C ILE A 226 -4.11 1.45 -28.62
N ASP A 227 -3.23 1.15 -29.57
CA ASP A 227 -3.56 0.30 -30.70
C ASP A 227 -3.74 -1.15 -30.23
N PHE A 228 -4.98 -1.61 -30.20
CA PHE A 228 -5.36 -2.97 -29.79
C PHE A 228 -5.30 -3.99 -30.93
N THR A 229 -4.80 -3.61 -32.11
CA THR A 229 -4.84 -4.46 -33.30
C THR A 229 -3.99 -5.72 -33.13
N GLN A 230 -2.78 -5.60 -32.56
CA GLN A 230 -1.92 -6.76 -32.28
C GLN A 230 -2.53 -7.72 -31.25
N PHE A 231 -3.19 -7.21 -30.21
CA PHE A 231 -3.85 -8.04 -29.22
C PHE A 231 -5.06 -8.80 -29.78
N LYS A 232 -5.87 -8.15 -30.63
CA LYS A 232 -6.95 -8.85 -31.35
C LYS A 232 -6.41 -9.99 -32.20
N MET A 233 -5.27 -9.79 -32.85
CA MET A 233 -4.61 -10.83 -33.64
C MET A 233 -4.10 -12.01 -32.80
N GLU A 234 -3.57 -11.77 -31.60
CA GLU A 234 -3.16 -12.85 -30.68
C GLU A 234 -4.35 -13.68 -30.18
N ILE A 235 -5.48 -13.03 -29.85
CA ILE A 235 -6.71 -13.74 -29.46
C ILE A 235 -7.19 -14.62 -30.62
N ILE A 236 -7.21 -14.09 -31.85
CA ILE A 236 -7.62 -14.84 -33.05
C ILE A 236 -6.72 -16.06 -33.24
N ARG A 237 -5.39 -15.89 -33.19
CA ARG A 237 -4.43 -17.00 -33.31
C ARG A 237 -4.66 -18.07 -32.26
N LYS A 238 -4.91 -17.69 -31.00
CA LYS A 238 -5.17 -18.66 -29.93
C LYS A 238 -6.48 -19.41 -30.14
N LYS A 239 -7.53 -18.74 -30.63
CA LYS A 239 -8.81 -19.38 -31.02
C LYS A 239 -8.63 -20.37 -32.17
N GLU A 240 -7.91 -19.97 -33.21
CA GLU A 240 -7.62 -20.83 -34.36
C GLU A 240 -6.82 -22.06 -33.95
N TRP A 241 -5.81 -21.88 -33.09
CA TRP A 241 -5.02 -22.99 -32.55
C TRP A 241 -5.87 -23.95 -31.70
N LEU A 242 -6.74 -23.43 -30.84
CA LEU A 242 -7.66 -24.25 -30.05
C LEU A 242 -8.62 -25.04 -30.95
N ARG A 243 -9.21 -24.40 -31.97
CA ARG A 243 -10.07 -25.07 -32.96
C ARG A 243 -9.33 -26.16 -33.71
N PHE A 244 -8.10 -25.90 -34.14
CA PHE A 244 -7.24 -26.89 -34.79
C PHE A 244 -7.01 -28.09 -33.87
N LYS A 245 -6.65 -27.85 -32.60
CA LYS A 245 -6.41 -28.92 -31.63
C LYS A 245 -7.66 -29.77 -31.38
N THR A 246 -8.83 -29.15 -31.24
CA THR A 246 -10.10 -29.88 -31.09
C THR A 246 -10.41 -30.74 -32.31
N LYS A 247 -10.21 -30.19 -33.52
CA LYS A 247 -10.43 -30.93 -34.77
C LYS A 247 -9.50 -32.13 -34.91
N VAL A 248 -8.21 -31.99 -34.58
CA VAL A 248 -7.25 -33.10 -34.57
C VAL A 248 -7.68 -34.21 -33.60
N ILE A 249 -8.19 -33.85 -32.43
CA ILE A 249 -8.70 -34.82 -31.44
C ILE A 249 -9.98 -35.51 -31.96
N GLU A 250 -10.90 -34.77 -32.56
CA GLU A 250 -12.13 -35.32 -33.16
C GLU A 250 -11.82 -36.29 -34.31
N ASP A 251 -10.87 -35.92 -35.19
CA ASP A 251 -10.45 -36.76 -36.31
C ASP A 251 -9.74 -38.03 -35.82
N ALA A 252 -8.88 -37.91 -34.79
CA ALA A 252 -8.26 -39.07 -34.15
C ALA A 252 -9.29 -40.01 -33.49
N ASN A 253 -10.33 -39.45 -32.86
CA ASN A 253 -11.41 -40.24 -32.26
C ASN A 253 -12.27 -40.93 -33.32
N LYS A 254 -12.57 -40.27 -34.45
CA LYS A 254 -13.27 -40.89 -35.59
C LYS A 254 -12.46 -42.03 -36.21
N ASP A 255 -11.15 -41.88 -36.31
CA ASP A 255 -10.26 -42.95 -36.78
C ASP A 255 -10.20 -44.13 -35.81
N LEU A 256 -10.22 -43.88 -34.49
CA LEU A 256 -10.34 -44.92 -33.47
C LEU A 256 -11.69 -45.65 -33.54
N GLU A 257 -12.80 -44.95 -33.76
CA GLU A 257 -14.11 -45.57 -33.95
C GLU A 257 -14.18 -46.42 -35.23
N LYS A 258 -13.62 -45.93 -36.36
CA LYS A 258 -13.50 -46.72 -37.59
C LYS A 258 -12.67 -47.99 -37.40
N ARG A 259 -11.58 -47.92 -36.61
CA ARG A 259 -10.76 -49.09 -36.26
C ARG A 259 -11.48 -50.07 -35.33
N ARG A 260 -12.37 -49.60 -34.46
CA ARG A 260 -13.25 -50.47 -33.64
C ARG A 260 -14.35 -51.16 -34.45
N LEU A 261 -14.77 -50.56 -35.58
CA LEU A 261 -15.80 -51.09 -36.48
C LEU A 261 -15.25 -52.02 -37.58
N LEU A 262 -13.93 -52.16 -37.71
CA LEU A 262 -13.33 -53.17 -38.59
C LEU A 262 -13.46 -54.56 -37.94
N PRO A 263 -14.08 -55.53 -38.62
CA PRO A 263 -14.66 -56.70 -37.96
C PRO A 263 -13.62 -57.74 -37.54
N LYS A 264 -13.96 -58.48 -36.48
CA LYS A 264 -13.44 -59.83 -36.15
C LYS A 264 -13.72 -60.81 -37.30
N LEU A 265 -13.11 -60.60 -38.47
CA LEU A 265 -13.11 -61.52 -39.60
C LEU A 265 -11.68 -61.99 -39.82
N ARG A 266 -11.16 -62.79 -38.87
CA ARG A 266 -9.96 -63.64 -39.06
C ARG A 266 -9.82 -64.61 -37.89
N THR A 267 -10.74 -65.57 -37.80
CA THR A 267 -10.48 -66.91 -37.23
C THR A 267 -11.57 -67.85 -37.72
N GLN A 268 -11.53 -68.18 -39.00
CA GLN A 268 -11.96 -69.50 -39.49
C GLN A 268 -10.88 -69.94 -40.48
N SER A 269 -9.96 -70.77 -40.00
CA SER A 269 -9.21 -71.76 -40.77
C SER A 269 -8.14 -72.33 -39.86
N GLN A 270 -8.26 -73.63 -39.61
CA GLN A 270 -7.24 -74.61 -39.18
C GLN A 270 -7.71 -75.45 -37.99
N TYR A 271 -8.48 -76.49 -38.35
CA TYR A 271 -8.36 -77.92 -38.03
C TYR A 271 -9.73 -78.56 -37.86
#